data_AF-A0A3B8PN96-F1
#
_entry.id   AF-A0A3B8PN96-F1
#
_cell.length_a   1.000
_cell.length_b   1.000
_cell.length_c   1.000
_cell.angle_alpha   90.00
_cell.angle_beta   90.00
_cell.angle_gamma   90.00
#
_symmetry.space_group_name_H-M   'P 1'
#
loop_
_entity.id
_entity.type
_entity.pdbx_description
1 polymer ?
#
loop_
_entity_poly.entity_id
_entity_poly.type
_entity_poly.pdbx_seq_one_letter_code
_entity_poly.pdbx_strand_id
1 'polypeptide(L)'
;LVDPAAVVAVMEVIGQRFAEGQPTTLIKVCERTGLPEQTTSKMFSGLVLENLLHRLDGPTDTVTLSKPPDQITGVELLEVAFRLVDSGQPTDGSKLLDRLRQAQRDLVATTSLAGLLEEA
;
A
#
# COMPACT_ATOMS: atom_id res chain seq x y z
N LEU A 1 -2.10 -11.17 10.01
CA LEU A 1 -0.72 -10.77 9.64
C LEU A 1 -0.85 -9.87 8.43
N VAL A 2 -0.22 -8.70 8.42
CA VAL A 2 -0.20 -7.82 7.23
C VAL A 2 0.91 -8.34 6.33
N ASP A 3 0.61 -8.57 5.05
CA ASP A 3 1.58 -9.04 4.06
C ASP A 3 1.98 -7.87 3.13
N PRO A 4 3.27 -7.72 2.75
CA PRO A 4 3.69 -6.63 1.88
C PRO A 4 3.02 -6.65 0.50
N ALA A 5 2.81 -7.84 -0.08
CA ALA A 5 2.12 -7.96 -1.37
C ALA A 5 0.65 -7.56 -1.27
N ALA A 6 0.01 -7.82 -0.13
CA ALA A 6 -1.34 -7.35 0.13
C ALA A 6 -1.41 -5.81 0.20
N VAL A 7 -0.39 -5.13 0.74
CA VAL A 7 -0.33 -3.66 0.75
C VAL A 7 -0.19 -3.10 -0.67
N VAL A 8 0.63 -3.72 -1.52
CA VAL A 8 0.78 -3.34 -2.93
C VAL A 8 -0.56 -3.50 -3.66
N ALA A 9 -1.23 -4.65 -3.53
CA ALA A 9 -2.54 -4.90 -4.15
C ALA A 9 -3.61 -3.88 -3.72
N VAL A 10 -3.62 -3.49 -2.45
CA VAL A 10 -4.50 -2.43 -1.96
C VAL A 10 -4.19 -1.09 -2.62
N MET A 11 -2.91 -0.74 -2.74
CA MET A 11 -2.48 0.52 -3.36
C MET A 11 -2.72 0.55 -4.87
N GLU A 12 -2.65 -0.58 -5.56
CA GLU A 12 -3.04 -0.70 -6.98
C GLU A 12 -4.54 -0.42 -7.16
N VAL A 13 -5.40 -1.01 -6.32
CA VAL A 13 -6.85 -0.76 -6.40
C VAL A 13 -7.18 0.72 -6.14
N ILE A 14 -6.51 1.34 -5.15
CA ILE A 14 -6.70 2.75 -4.83
C ILE A 14 -6.15 3.64 -5.94
N GLY A 15 -4.98 3.31 -6.48
CA GLY A 15 -4.33 4.06 -7.55
C GLY A 15 -5.10 4.04 -8.86
N GLN A 16 -5.64 2.88 -9.25
CA GLN A 16 -6.50 2.75 -10.43
C GLN A 16 -7.74 3.65 -10.30
N ARG A 17 -8.41 3.60 -9.15
CA ARG A 17 -9.57 4.46 -8.88
C ARG A 17 -9.23 5.94 -8.84
N PHE A 18 -8.08 6.29 -8.27
CA PHE A 18 -7.62 7.67 -8.26
C PHE A 18 -7.38 8.18 -9.68
N ALA A 19 -6.81 7.36 -10.58
CA ALA A 19 -6.66 7.69 -11.98
C ALA A 19 -8.02 7.87 -12.69
N GLU A 20 -9.04 7.13 -12.27
CA GLU A 20 -10.44 7.30 -12.70
C GLU A 20 -11.16 8.50 -12.03
N GLY A 21 -10.49 9.24 -11.14
CA GLY A 21 -11.06 10.37 -10.39
C GLY A 21 -12.06 9.96 -9.32
N GLN A 22 -12.06 8.69 -8.89
CA GLN A 22 -12.99 8.15 -7.90
C GLN A 22 -12.29 7.90 -6.55
N PRO A 23 -12.93 8.28 -5.44
CA PRO A 23 -12.44 7.89 -4.12
C PRO A 23 -12.67 6.40 -3.88
N THR A 24 -11.86 5.80 -3.00
CA THR A 24 -11.91 4.35 -2.73
C THR A 24 -12.43 4.08 -1.33
N THR A 25 -13.43 3.21 -1.20
CA THR A 25 -13.95 2.78 0.10
C THR A 25 -13.30 1.49 0.55
N LEU A 26 -13.22 1.30 1.88
CA LEU A 26 -12.71 0.06 2.48
C LEU A 26 -13.44 -1.18 1.94
N ILE A 27 -14.77 -1.13 1.87
CA ILE A 27 -15.60 -2.24 1.36
C ILE A 27 -15.12 -2.66 -0.01
N LYS A 28 -14.87 -1.69 -0.91
CA LYS A 28 -14.52 -2.02 -2.28
C LYS A 28 -13.09 -2.54 -2.44
N VAL A 29 -12.18 -2.12 -1.58
CA VAL A 29 -10.85 -2.75 -1.50
C VAL A 29 -10.98 -4.19 -1.04
N CYS A 30 -11.79 -4.47 -0.03
CA CYS A 30 -12.01 -5.84 0.45
C CYS A 30 -12.63 -6.72 -0.64
N GLU A 31 -13.60 -6.22 -1.41
CA GLU A 31 -14.19 -6.96 -2.54
C GLU A 31 -13.18 -7.28 -3.64
N ARG A 32 -12.27 -6.34 -3.96
CA ARG A 32 -11.28 -6.52 -5.05
C ARG A 32 -10.06 -7.34 -4.65
N THR A 33 -9.62 -7.21 -3.40
CA THR A 33 -8.41 -7.89 -2.89
C THR A 33 -8.73 -9.20 -2.19
N GLY A 34 -9.99 -9.45 -1.82
CA GLY A 34 -10.39 -10.59 -1.00
C GLY A 34 -9.89 -10.52 0.44
N LEU A 35 -9.35 -9.38 0.87
CA LEU A 35 -8.78 -9.21 2.20
C LEU A 35 -9.87 -8.96 3.26
N PRO A 36 -9.66 -9.43 4.51
CA PRO A 36 -10.58 -9.13 5.61
C PRO A 36 -10.61 -7.64 5.95
N GLU A 37 -11.80 -7.11 6.21
CA GLU A 37 -12.03 -5.69 6.55
C GLU A 37 -11.13 -5.18 7.68
N GLN A 38 -10.95 -5.96 8.75
CA GLN A 38 -10.06 -5.57 9.85
C GLN A 38 -8.59 -5.43 9.42
N THR A 39 -8.14 -6.23 8.46
CA THR A 39 -6.76 -6.16 7.95
C THR A 39 -6.60 -4.96 7.04
N THR A 40 -7.57 -4.74 6.14
CA THR A 40 -7.63 -3.57 5.26
C THR A 40 -7.71 -2.26 6.05
N SER A 41 -8.50 -2.21 7.13
CA SER A 41 -8.62 -1.04 8.01
C SER A 41 -7.28 -0.68 8.68
N LYS A 42 -6.52 -1.70 9.12
CA LYS A 42 -5.17 -1.50 9.68
C LYS A 42 -4.20 -0.99 8.61
N MET A 43 -4.25 -1.56 7.41
CA MET A 43 -3.46 -1.08 6.27
C MET A 43 -3.78 0.38 5.94
N PHE A 44 -5.06 0.75 5.87
CA PHE A 44 -5.48 2.13 5.63
C PHE A 44 -4.94 3.06 6.70
N SER A 45 -5.06 2.69 7.97
CA SER A 45 -4.56 3.50 9.09
C SER A 45 -3.05 3.72 8.99
N GLY A 46 -2.27 2.68 8.68
CA GLY A 46 -0.81 2.83 8.50
C GLY A 46 -0.42 3.62 7.25
N LEU A 47 -1.12 3.42 6.14
CA LEU A 47 -0.90 4.16 4.90
C LEU A 47 -1.28 5.65 5.03
N VAL A 48 -2.29 5.96 5.86
CA VAL A 48 -2.65 7.35 6.20
C VAL A 48 -1.59 7.97 7.12
N LEU A 49 -1.09 7.23 8.12
CA LEU A 49 0.00 7.70 8.99
C LEU A 49 1.28 8.02 8.20
N GLU A 50 1.55 7.24 7.17
CA GLU A 50 2.70 7.42 6.27
C GLU A 50 2.44 8.46 5.15
N ASN A 51 1.32 9.19 5.21
CA ASN A 51 0.93 10.23 4.26
C ASN A 51 0.78 9.74 2.80
N LEU A 52 0.68 8.43 2.55
CA LEU A 52 0.40 7.89 1.23
C LEU A 52 -1.09 7.99 0.87
N LEU A 53 -1.94 7.85 1.89
CA LEU A 53 -3.39 7.99 1.75
C LEU A 53 -3.90 9.18 2.55
N HIS A 54 -4.93 9.81 2.00
CA HIS A 54 -5.72 10.82 2.68
C HIS A 54 -7.12 10.25 2.94
N ARG A 55 -7.55 10.27 4.20
CA ARG A 55 -8.89 9.86 4.57
C ARG A 55 -9.84 11.04 4.31
N LEU A 56 -10.90 10.77 3.56
CA LEU A 56 -11.94 11.75 3.26
C LEU A 56 -13.00 11.70 4.37
N ASP A 57 -13.44 12.89 4.81
CA ASP A 57 -14.58 13.01 5.73
C ASP A 57 -15.85 12.54 5.02
N GLY A 58 -16.37 11.39 5.45
CA GLY A 58 -17.55 10.77 4.87
C GLY A 58 -18.08 9.61 5.72
N PRO A 59 -19.32 9.15 5.47
CA PRO A 59 -19.99 8.12 6.26
C PRO A 59 -19.39 6.71 6.09
N THR A 60 -18.50 6.53 5.13
CA THR A 60 -17.86 5.26 4.80
C THR A 60 -16.36 5.51 4.83
N ASP A 61 -15.56 4.65 5.47
CA ASP A 61 -14.10 4.79 5.57
C ASP A 61 -13.46 4.88 4.17
N THR A 62 -13.38 6.11 3.67
CA THR A 62 -13.10 6.44 2.27
C THR A 62 -11.75 7.11 2.23
N VAL A 63 -10.91 6.66 1.30
CA VAL A 63 -9.55 7.13 1.14
C VAL A 63 -9.29 7.52 -0.30
N THR A 64 -8.36 8.45 -0.47
CA THR A 64 -7.78 8.84 -1.75
C THR A 64 -6.25 8.83 -1.63
N LEU A 65 -5.54 8.78 -2.74
CA LEU A 65 -4.09 9.01 -2.71
C LEU A 65 -3.82 10.47 -2.27
N SER A 66 -2.80 10.66 -1.43
CA SER A 66 -2.36 12.00 -1.02
C SER A 66 -1.59 12.73 -2.13
N LYS A 67 -1.02 11.98 -3.07
CA LYS A 67 -0.24 12.46 -4.21
C LYS A 67 -0.50 11.58 -5.43
N PRO A 68 -0.30 12.08 -6.66
CA PRO A 68 -0.53 11.28 -7.85
C PRO A 68 0.36 10.01 -7.86
N PRO A 69 -0.12 8.91 -8.46
CA PRO A 69 0.56 7.61 -8.43
C PRO A 69 1.96 7.66 -9.07
N ASP A 70 2.21 8.59 -9.99
CA ASP A 70 3.54 8.79 -10.59
C ASP A 70 4.58 9.35 -9.59
N GLN A 71 4.13 10.04 -8.54
CA GLN A 71 4.99 10.56 -7.46
C GLN A 71 5.16 9.58 -6.28
N ILE A 72 4.55 8.40 -6.35
CA ILE A 72 4.71 7.34 -5.37
C ILE A 72 5.70 6.35 -5.97
N THR A 73 6.93 6.32 -5.47
CA THR A 73 7.93 5.36 -5.95
C THR A 73 7.62 3.97 -5.39
N GLY A 74 7.94 2.93 -6.14
CA GLY A 74 7.80 1.55 -5.67
C GLY A 74 8.62 1.29 -4.40
N VAL A 75 9.76 1.98 -4.25
CA VAL A 75 10.58 1.93 -3.03
C VAL A 75 9.79 2.47 -1.85
N GLU A 76 9.25 3.68 -1.93
CA GLU A 76 8.46 4.31 -0.85
C GLU A 76 7.28 3.43 -0.44
N LEU A 77 6.57 2.85 -1.43
CA LEU A 77 5.48 1.90 -1.20
C LEU A 77 5.94 0.66 -0.43
N LEU A 78 7.03 0.00 -0.87
CA LEU A 78 7.57 -1.18 -0.21
C LEU A 78 8.07 -0.87 1.21
N GLU A 79 8.69 0.27 1.43
CA GLU A 79 9.16 0.67 2.76
C GLU A 79 8.01 0.86 3.74
N VAL A 80 6.90 1.44 3.29
CA VAL A 80 5.69 1.56 4.10
C VAL A 80 5.08 0.18 4.34
N ALA A 81 5.04 -0.68 3.32
CA ALA A 81 4.55 -2.05 3.46
C ALA A 81 5.36 -2.85 4.49
N PHE A 82 6.69 -2.78 4.46
CA PHE A 82 7.55 -3.42 5.46
C PHE A 82 7.34 -2.86 6.86
N ARG A 83 7.22 -1.53 7.01
CA ARG A 83 6.94 -0.91 8.31
C ARG A 83 5.59 -1.33 8.88
N LEU A 84 4.57 -1.45 8.03
CA LEU A 84 3.25 -1.98 8.39
C LEU A 84 3.32 -3.44 8.88
N VAL A 85 4.18 -4.26 8.29
CA VAL A 85 4.43 -5.65 8.70
C VAL A 85 5.20 -5.71 10.01
N ASP A 86 6.28 -4.94 10.13
CA ASP A 86 7.18 -4.91 11.30
C ASP A 86 6.49 -4.30 12.53
N SER A 87 5.50 -3.42 12.34
CA SER A 87 4.67 -2.89 13.44
C SER A 87 3.90 -3.98 14.21
N GLY A 88 3.81 -5.21 13.67
CA GLY A 88 3.20 -6.36 14.31
C GLY A 88 4.16 -7.34 14.99
N GLN A 89 5.48 -7.26 14.76
CA GLN A 89 6.48 -8.19 15.29
C GLN A 89 7.86 -7.51 15.38
N PRO A 90 8.59 -7.62 16.51
CA PRO A 90 9.99 -7.28 16.53
C PRO A 90 10.72 -8.23 15.57
N THR A 91 11.19 -7.71 14.44
CA THR A 91 12.02 -8.50 13.53
C THR A 91 13.36 -8.71 14.18
N ASP A 92 13.54 -9.86 14.82
CA ASP A 92 14.87 -10.40 15.09
C ASP A 92 15.62 -10.48 13.75
N GLY A 93 16.65 -9.65 13.63
CA GLY A 93 17.34 -9.26 12.40
C GLY A 93 17.97 -10.42 11.62
N SER A 94 17.13 -11.16 10.89
CA SER A 94 17.60 -12.17 9.95
C SER A 94 18.20 -11.49 8.73
N LYS A 95 19.53 -11.56 8.62
CA LYS A 95 20.31 -11.03 7.47
C LYS A 95 19.79 -11.48 6.10
N LEU A 96 19.11 -12.63 6.03
CA LEU A 96 18.45 -13.09 4.81
C LEU A 96 17.22 -12.25 4.44
N LEU A 97 16.39 -11.89 5.43
CA LEU A 97 15.24 -11.01 5.23
C LEU A 97 15.70 -9.61 4.82
N ASP A 98 16.75 -9.08 5.44
CA ASP A 98 17.35 -7.80 5.01
C ASP A 98 17.82 -7.83 3.55
N ARG A 99 18.48 -8.93 3.12
CA ARG A 99 18.90 -9.10 1.73
C ARG A 99 17.71 -9.21 0.77
N LEU A 100 16.65 -9.91 1.15
CA LEU A 100 15.43 -10.00 0.34
C LEU A 100 14.77 -8.62 0.19
N ARG A 101 14.65 -7.87 1.30
CA ARG A 101 14.14 -6.50 1.27
C ARG A 101 14.98 -5.60 0.37
N GLN A 102 16.31 -5.72 0.42
CA GLN A 102 17.20 -4.95 -0.45
C GLN A 102 16.98 -5.33 -1.93
N ALA A 103 16.94 -6.62 -2.26
CA ALA A 103 16.71 -7.08 -3.63
C ALA A 103 15.35 -6.63 -4.18
N GLN A 104 14.30 -6.64 -3.34
CA GLN A 104 12.97 -6.15 -3.71
C GLN A 104 12.97 -4.63 -3.92
N ARG A 105 13.68 -3.85 -3.08
CA ARG A 105 13.85 -2.40 -3.28
C ARG A 105 14.58 -2.07 -4.58
N ASP A 106 15.69 -2.74 -4.86
CA ASP A 106 16.45 -2.54 -6.09
C ASP A 106 15.60 -2.82 -7.34
N LEU A 107 14.74 -3.84 -7.28
CA LEU A 107 13.85 -4.20 -8.39
C LEU A 107 12.80 -3.11 -8.70
N VAL A 108 12.29 -2.43 -7.65
CA VAL A 108 11.27 -1.38 -7.82
C VAL A 108 11.84 0.04 -7.83
N ALA A 109 13.17 0.19 -7.77
CA ALA A 109 13.85 1.49 -7.71
C ALA A 109 13.59 2.36 -8.95
N THR A 110 13.28 1.73 -10.08
CA THR A 110 12.99 2.40 -11.35
C THR A 110 11.50 2.48 -11.68
N THR A 111 10.62 1.99 -10.80
CA THR A 111 9.18 1.87 -11.07
C THR A 111 8.38 2.73 -10.09
N SER A 112 7.40 3.48 -10.58
CA SER A 112 6.42 4.21 -9.77
C SER A 112 5.15 3.37 -9.60
N LEU A 113 4.26 3.78 -8.68
CA LEU A 113 2.94 3.16 -8.57
C LEU A 113 2.17 3.27 -9.90
N ALA A 114 2.37 4.36 -10.66
CA ALA A 114 1.82 4.47 -12.01
C ALA A 114 2.37 3.40 -12.96
N GLY A 115 3.68 3.17 -12.94
CA GLY A 115 4.29 2.08 -13.73
C GLY A 115 3.75 0.70 -13.35
N LEU A 116 3.54 0.43 -12.06
CA LEU A 116 2.92 -0.81 -11.60
C LEU A 116 1.47 -0.96 -12.12
N LEU A 117 0.70 0.12 -12.15
CA LEU A 117 -0.66 0.13 -12.68
C LEU A 117 -0.72 -0.11 -14.19
N GLU A 118 0.33 0.22 -14.94
CA GLU A 118 0.43 -0.07 -16.38
C GLU A 118 0.76 -1.54 -16.66
N GLU A 119 1.35 -2.25 -15.69
CA GLU A 119 1.71 -3.68 -15.79
C GLU A 119 0.63 -4.64 -15.26
N ALA A 120 -0.38 -4.12 -14.53
CA ALA A 120 -1.41 -4.89 -13.79
C ALA A 120 -2.67 -5.26 -14.58
#